data_AF-A0A6P1AIT9-F1
#
_entry.id   AF-A0A6P1AIT9-F1
#
_cell.length_a   1.000
_cell.length_b   1.000
_cell.length_c   1.000
_cell.angle_alpha   90.00
_cell.angle_beta   90.00
_cell.angle_gamma   90.00
#
_symmetry.space_group_name_H-M   'P 1'
#
loop_
_entity.id
_entity.type
_entity.pdbx_description
1 polymer ?
#
loop_
_entity_poly.entity_id
_entity_poly.type
_entity_poly.pdbx_seq_one_letter_code
_entity_poly.pdbx_strand_id
1 'polypeptide(L)'
;MTQRKKDKNGVFKTYPHVDGERVSRDLAFDYPDQFFWIYNYSIKRDGKWKTQSKSVPRKKLWSVRSAIAEGKPVSYVLDLIRS
;
A
#
# COMPACT_ATOMS: atom_id res chain seq x y z
N MET A 1 13.96 17.91 2.50
CA MET A 1 13.03 19.08 2.65
C MET A 1 11.59 18.59 2.76
N THR A 2 10.65 19.40 3.26
CA THR A 2 9.21 19.05 3.31
C THR A 2 8.37 20.05 2.52
N GLN A 3 7.40 19.58 1.74
CA GLN A 3 6.48 20.43 1.00
C GLN A 3 5.16 20.60 1.76
N ARG A 4 4.78 21.84 2.04
CA ARG A 4 3.50 22.18 2.68
C ARG A 4 2.44 22.40 1.59
N LYS A 5 1.38 21.60 1.57
CA LYS A 5 0.26 21.71 0.63
C LYS A 5 -1.06 21.85 1.38
N LYS A 6 -1.95 22.71 0.88
CA LYS A 6 -3.32 22.84 1.38
C LYS A 6 -4.18 21.77 0.71
N ASP A 7 -4.89 20.98 1.49
CA ASP A 7 -5.82 19.98 0.96
C ASP A 7 -7.17 20.60 0.57
N LYS A 8 -8.04 19.80 -0.03
CA LYS A 8 -9.38 20.22 -0.50
C LYS A 8 -10.32 20.72 0.60
N ASN A 9 -10.02 20.43 1.87
CA ASN A 9 -10.78 20.89 3.03
C ASN A 9 -10.13 22.13 3.68
N GLY A 10 -9.09 22.67 3.05
CA GLY A 10 -8.36 23.84 3.53
C GLY A 10 -7.30 23.54 4.59
N VAL A 11 -7.02 22.27 4.90
CA VAL A 11 -6.05 21.87 5.92
C VAL A 11 -4.66 21.77 5.31
N PHE A 12 -3.68 22.43 5.93
CA PHE A 12 -2.29 22.30 5.50
C PHE A 12 -1.70 20.96 5.95
N LYS A 13 -1.14 20.21 5.00
CA LYS A 13 -0.43 18.96 5.21
C LYS A 13 1.02 19.10 4.75
N THR A 14 1.92 18.53 5.54
CA THR A 14 3.35 18.52 5.27
C THR A 14 3.72 17.17 4.70
N TYR A 15 4.19 17.14 3.46
CA TYR A 15 4.61 15.92 2.79
C TYR A 15 6.14 15.89 2.76
N PRO A 16 6.78 14.80 3.23
CA PRO A 16 8.22 14.65 3.06
C PRO A 16 8.54 14.61 1.56
N HIS A 17 9.57 15.36 1.15
CA HIS A 17 10.14 15.19 -0.17
C HIS A 17 10.83 13.82 -0.18
N VAL A 18 10.47 12.98 -1.16
CA VAL A 18 11.31 11.82 -1.44
C VAL A 18 12.40 12.34 -2.37
N ASP A 19 13.63 12.38 -1.89
CA ASP A 19 14.76 12.87 -2.70
C ASP A 19 14.94 11.97 -3.94
N GLY A 20 15.15 12.60 -5.10
CA GLY A 20 15.36 11.94 -6.39
C GLY A 20 14.16 12.00 -7.35
N GLU A 21 14.40 11.64 -8.62
CA GLU A 21 13.34 11.48 -9.61
C GLU A 21 12.43 10.31 -9.24
N ARG A 22 11.15 10.43 -9.57
CA ARG A 22 10.20 9.33 -9.38
C ARG A 22 10.61 8.17 -10.28
N VAL A 23 10.98 7.05 -9.68
CA VAL A 23 11.35 5.85 -10.43
C VAL A 23 10.13 5.26 -11.13
N SER A 24 10.40 4.54 -12.21
CA SER A 24 9.39 3.78 -12.94
C SER A 24 8.80 2.66 -12.08
N ARG A 25 7.64 2.15 -12.47
CA ARG A 25 6.86 1.19 -11.65
C ARG A 25 7.56 -0.17 -11.49
N ASP A 26 8.39 -0.56 -12.45
CA ASP A 26 9.23 -1.74 -12.41
C ASP A 26 10.25 -1.72 -11.25
N LEU A 27 10.73 -0.53 -10.86
CA LEU A 27 11.64 -0.34 -9.73
C LEU A 27 10.91 -0.10 -8.40
N ALA A 28 9.58 -0.23 -8.35
CA ALA A 28 8.81 0.16 -7.17
C ALA A 28 9.23 -0.61 -5.90
N PHE A 29 9.63 -1.88 -6.03
CA PHE A 29 10.08 -2.67 -4.88
C PHE A 29 11.46 -2.28 -4.35
N ASP A 30 12.33 -1.73 -5.20
CA ASP A 30 13.64 -1.22 -4.81
C ASP A 30 13.53 0.17 -4.16
N TYR A 31 12.46 0.91 -4.49
CA TYR A 31 12.14 2.24 -3.94
C TYR A 31 10.73 2.29 -3.30
N PRO A 32 10.45 1.46 -2.28
CA PRO A 32 9.10 1.29 -1.74
C PRO A 32 8.52 2.56 -1.12
N ASP A 33 9.37 3.51 -0.72
CA ASP A 33 8.98 4.80 -0.14
C ASP A 33 8.38 5.78 -1.15
N GLN A 34 8.63 5.57 -2.45
CA GLN A 34 8.06 6.40 -3.52
C GLN A 34 6.63 5.97 -3.89
N PHE A 35 6.11 4.88 -3.32
CA PHE A 35 4.81 4.31 -3.73
C PHE A 35 3.85 4.13 -2.54
N PHE A 36 2.56 4.17 -2.87
CA PHE A 36 1.49 3.72 -2.00
C PHE A 36 1.13 2.29 -2.36
N TRP A 37 1.17 1.41 -1.37
CA TRP A 37 0.97 -0.02 -1.56
C TRP A 37 -0.42 -0.43 -1.12
N ILE A 38 -1.09 -1.19 -1.97
CA ILE A 38 -2.45 -1.68 -1.72
C ILE A 38 -2.47 -3.17 -2.00
N TYR A 39 -2.95 -3.93 -1.02
CA TYR A 39 -3.30 -5.32 -1.18
C TYR A 39 -4.76 -5.42 -1.63
N ASN A 40 -4.99 -6.10 -2.75
CA ASN A 40 -6.32 -6.33 -3.30
C ASN A 40 -6.70 -7.80 -3.18
N TYR A 41 -7.94 -8.08 -2.78
CA TYR A 41 -8.49 -9.43 -2.67
C TYR A 41 -9.98 -9.43 -2.98
N SER A 42 -10.50 -10.55 -3.47
CA SER A 42 -11.92 -10.68 -3.83
C SER A 42 -12.64 -11.51 -2.79
N ILE A 43 -13.83 -11.06 -2.38
CA ILE A 43 -14.74 -11.82 -1.53
C ILE A 43 -16.07 -12.01 -2.25
N LYS A 44 -16.69 -13.18 -2.09
CA LYS A 44 -18.04 -13.43 -2.60
C LYS A 44 -19.04 -12.95 -1.56
N ARG A 45 -19.90 -12.00 -1.92
CA ARG A 45 -21.03 -11.52 -1.11
C ARG A 45 -22.27 -11.46 -1.98
N ASP A 46 -23.38 -12.00 -1.50
CA ASP A 46 -24.67 -12.01 -2.21
C ASP A 46 -24.56 -12.61 -3.62
N GLY A 47 -23.80 -13.71 -3.74
CA GLY A 47 -23.55 -14.39 -5.01
C GLY A 47 -22.57 -13.68 -5.96
N LYS A 48 -22.15 -12.44 -5.67
CA LYS A 48 -21.26 -11.63 -6.52
C LYS A 48 -19.86 -11.51 -5.93
N TRP A 49 -18.84 -11.55 -6.79
CA TRP A 49 -17.47 -11.23 -6.40
C TRP A 49 -17.31 -9.72 -6.26
N LYS A 50 -16.78 -9.28 -5.12
CA LYS A 50 -16.45 -7.88 -4.85
C LYS A 50 -14.97 -7.77 -4.49
N THR A 51 -14.25 -6.93 -5.20
CA THR A 51 -12.86 -6.57 -4.87
C THR A 51 -12.86 -5.72 -3.60
N GLN A 52 -11.90 -5.99 -2.73
CA GLN A 52 -11.60 -5.25 -1.52
C GLN A 52 -10.14 -4.82 -1.58
N SER A 53 -9.85 -3.67 -0.98
CA SER A 53 -8.52 -3.06 -0.98
C SER A 53 -8.11 -2.71 0.44
N LYS A 54 -6.86 -3.00 0.80
CA LYS A 54 -6.25 -2.59 2.06
C LYS A 54 -4.89 -1.93 1.82
N SER A 55 -4.69 -0.76 2.41
CA SER A 55 -3.39 -0.09 2.42
C SER A 55 -2.38 -0.95 3.16
N VAL A 56 -1.20 -1.13 2.56
CA VAL A 56 -0.10 -1.92 3.14
C VAL A 56 0.93 -0.96 3.71
N PRO A 57 1.17 -0.98 5.04
CA PRO A 57 2.26 -0.22 5.64
C PRO A 57 3.60 -0.66 5.04
N ARG A 58 4.49 0.31 4.76
CA ARG A 58 5.80 0.05 4.14
C ARG A 58 6.63 -0.99 4.91
N LYS A 59 6.60 -0.91 6.24
CA LYS A 59 7.29 -1.86 7.15
C LYS A 59 6.81 -3.30 7.00
N LYS A 60 5.61 -3.53 6.47
CA LYS A 60 4.98 -4.84 6.30
C LYS A 60 5.01 -5.30 4.83
N LEU A 61 5.48 -4.47 3.90
CA LEU A 61 5.43 -4.75 2.46
C LEU A 61 6.13 -6.06 2.10
N TRP A 62 7.33 -6.29 2.63
CA TRP A 62 8.08 -7.52 2.38
C TRP A 62 7.37 -8.75 2.94
N SER A 63 6.89 -8.70 4.18
CA SER A 63 6.15 -9.81 4.79
C SER A 63 4.86 -10.14 4.03
N VAL A 64 4.11 -9.12 3.61
CA VAL A 64 2.90 -9.29 2.80
C VAL A 64 3.24 -9.90 1.44
N ARG A 65 4.30 -9.43 0.78
CA ARG A 65 4.75 -9.97 -0.52
C ARG A 65 5.15 -11.45 -0.40
N SER A 66 5.93 -11.80 0.62
CA SER A 66 6.32 -13.20 0.86
C SER A 66 5.12 -14.08 1.14
N ALA A 67 4.18 -13.62 1.98
CA ALA A 67 2.96 -14.36 2.28
C ALA A 67 2.10 -14.61 1.03
N ILE A 68 2.03 -13.64 0.09
CA ILE A 68 1.35 -13.83 -1.20
C ILE A 68 2.09 -14.85 -2.06
N ALA A 69 3.41 -14.76 -2.16
CA ALA A 69 4.23 -15.68 -2.94
C ALA A 69 4.13 -17.13 -2.43
N GLU A 70 4.02 -17.30 -1.11
CA GLU A 70 3.80 -18.59 -0.44
C GLU A 70 2.35 -19.09 -0.51
N GLY A 71 1.44 -18.33 -1.14
CA GLY A 71 0.03 -18.70 -1.24
C GLY A 71 -0.71 -18.73 0.10
N LYS A 72 -0.28 -17.92 1.08
CA LYS A 72 -0.94 -17.85 2.39
C LYS A 72 -2.40 -17.36 2.25
N PRO A 73 -3.30 -17.78 3.15
CA PRO A 73 -4.69 -17.35 3.13
C PRO A 73 -4.84 -15.82 3.24
N VAL A 74 -5.91 -15.29 2.64
CA VAL A 74 -6.24 -13.85 2.71
C VAL A 74 -6.33 -13.36 4.16
N SER A 75 -6.91 -14.16 5.08
CA SER A 75 -6.99 -13.80 6.50
C SER A 75 -5.60 -13.56 7.11
N TYR A 76 -4.64 -14.44 6.83
CA TYR A 76 -3.27 -14.30 7.30
C TYR A 76 -2.60 -13.02 6.79
N VAL A 77 -2.77 -12.71 5.50
CA VAL A 77 -2.24 -11.48 4.91
C VAL A 77 -2.88 -10.24 5.54
N LEU A 78 -4.18 -10.29 5.83
CA LEU A 78 -4.89 -9.20 6.49
C LEU A 78 -4.42 -8.98 7.93
N ASP A 79 -4.10 -10.04 8.66
CA ASP A 79 -3.57 -9.94 10.03
C ASP A 79 -2.16 -9.32 10.03
N LEU A 80 -1.31 -9.69 9.07
CA LEU A 80 0.00 -9.05 8.88
C LEU A 80 -0.11 -7.53 8.66
N ILE A 81 -1.12 -7.09 7.91
CA ILE A 81 -1.36 -5.66 7.63
C ILE A 81 -1.88 -4.91 8.86
N ARG A 82 -2.64 -5.57 9.74
CA ARG A 82 -3.26 -4.97 10.93
C ARG A 82 -2.31 -4.91 12.13
N SER A 83 -1.44 -5.91 12.27
CA SER A 83 -0.36 -5.97 13.27
C SER A 83 0.70 -4.91 13.08
#